data_AF-G1K984-F1
#
_entry.id   AF-G1K984-F1
#
_cell.length_a   1.000
_cell.length_b   1.000
_cell.length_c   1.000
_cell.angle_alpha   90.00
_cell.angle_beta   90.00
_cell.angle_gamma   90.00
#
_symmetry.space_group_name_H-M   'P 1'
#
loop_
_entity.id
_entity.type
_entity.pdbx_description
1 polymer ?
#
loop_
_entity_poly.entity_id
_entity_poly.type
_entity_poly.pdbx_seq_one_letter_code
_entity_poly.pdbx_strand_id
1 'polypeptide(L)'
;MYHLWIKWLPLWLLLMVADESTAMSTKAPLFPNKAFVVVWNAPTEQCRLRYKVDLDLNIFDVLSNPNDTLNGPTVTIFYPSQLGYYPHFANHRDSIEGGIPQNQSIIKHLNKAKLDINRFIKIKTFQGLGVIDWEDWRPQWDRNWGKKNIYRDTSLELVKKSHPEWSKNSIQKIAKEEFENAGKNFMTSTLTLAEDMRPNGLWGYYLYPDCYNYDYKTKNKTYTGKCPDLEYSRNDLLLWLWKESTALFPSIYLENMLKSSTNALKFVHYRVKEAMRIASIARKDYALPVFIYARPFYAYTFEPLSEVRK
;
A
#
# COMPACT_ATOMS: atom_id res chain seq x y z
N MET A 1 21.49 42.20 45.00
CA MET A 1 21.49 41.89 43.57
C MET A 1 20.45 40.82 43.30
N TYR A 2 19.21 41.22 43.01
CA TYR A 2 18.14 40.29 42.66
C TYR A 2 18.29 39.92 41.18
N HIS A 3 18.49 38.62 40.90
CA HIS A 3 18.73 38.10 39.54
C HIS A 3 17.51 38.36 38.64
N LEU A 4 17.65 39.34 37.75
CA LEU A 4 16.70 39.73 36.69
C LEU A 4 16.30 38.59 35.74
N TRP A 5 16.90 37.40 35.87
CA TRP A 5 16.77 36.29 34.93
C TRP A 5 15.60 35.37 35.32
N ILE A 6 15.17 35.39 36.59
CA ILE A 6 14.05 34.57 37.09
C ILE A 6 12.69 35.08 36.59
N LYS A 7 12.59 36.38 36.22
CA LYS A 7 11.35 36.96 35.68
C LYS A 7 11.03 36.58 34.24
N TRP A 8 11.96 35.93 33.54
CA TRP A 8 11.78 35.49 32.14
C TRP A 8 11.58 33.98 31.99
N LEU A 9 11.75 33.20 33.07
CA LEU A 9 11.45 31.76 33.07
C LEU A 9 10.00 31.41 32.69
N PRO A 10 8.95 32.16 33.11
CA PRO A 10 7.60 31.86 32.67
C PRO A 10 7.41 32.16 31.19
N LEU A 11 8.12 33.17 30.65
CA LEU A 11 8.07 33.53 29.23
C LEU A 11 8.80 32.50 28.35
N TRP A 12 9.89 31.91 28.86
CA TRP A 12 10.58 30.78 28.22
C TRP A 12 9.77 29.47 28.28
N LEU A 13 9.03 29.23 29.37
CA LEU A 13 8.10 28.10 29.46
C LEU A 13 6.85 28.29 28.58
N LEU A 14 6.39 29.52 28.37
CA LEU A 14 5.34 29.85 27.40
C LEU A 14 5.81 29.76 25.94
N LEU A 15 7.11 29.97 25.66
CA LEU A 15 7.72 29.75 24.34
C LEU A 15 8.12 28.29 24.09
N MET A 16 8.05 27.44 25.11
CA MET A 16 8.24 25.98 25.05
C MET A 16 6.91 25.21 25.14
N VAL A 17 5.77 25.90 25.00
CA VAL A 17 4.59 25.25 24.42
C VAL A 17 5.03 24.87 23.01
N ALA A 18 5.49 23.62 22.90
CA ALA A 18 5.86 23.00 21.65
C ALA A 18 4.83 23.40 20.60
N ASP A 19 5.34 23.74 19.42
CA ASP A 19 4.55 24.03 18.23
C ASP A 19 3.47 22.95 18.04
N GLU A 20 2.29 23.17 18.61
CA GLU A 20 1.08 22.36 18.45
C GLU A 20 0.40 22.69 17.11
N SER A 21 1.10 23.41 16.23
CA SER A 21 0.83 23.48 14.81
C SER A 21 1.73 22.45 14.13
N THR A 22 1.25 21.30 13.65
CA THR A 22 0.49 21.17 12.41
C THR A 22 0.16 19.68 12.17
N ALA A 23 -0.24 18.94 13.21
CA ALA A 23 -0.73 17.57 12.99
C ALA A 23 -2.02 17.66 12.16
N MET A 24 -1.91 17.34 10.87
CA MET A 24 -3.04 17.40 9.95
C MET A 24 -4.16 16.50 10.48
N SER A 25 -5.36 17.06 10.62
CA SER A 25 -6.52 16.34 11.14
C SER A 25 -6.80 15.11 10.28
N THR A 26 -7.21 14.00 10.89
CA THR A 26 -7.68 12.81 10.16
C THR A 26 -9.18 12.89 9.95
N LYS A 27 -9.70 12.20 8.92
CA LYS A 27 -11.15 11.96 8.82
C LYS A 27 -11.65 11.23 10.07
N ALA A 28 -12.94 11.39 10.36
CA ALA A 28 -13.60 10.66 11.44
C ALA A 28 -13.31 9.15 11.32
N PRO A 29 -13.11 8.43 12.45
CA PRO A 29 -12.83 7.01 12.42
C PRO A 29 -13.92 6.23 11.66
N LEU A 30 -13.51 5.14 11.02
CA LEU A 30 -14.40 4.29 10.22
C LEU A 30 -15.60 3.77 11.02
N PHE A 31 -15.41 3.60 12.34
CA PHE A 31 -16.45 3.17 13.27
C PHE A 31 -16.53 4.14 14.46
N PRO A 32 -17.76 4.48 14.93
CA PRO A 32 -17.94 5.35 16.07
C PRO A 32 -17.14 4.88 17.29
N ASN A 33 -16.44 5.80 17.95
CA ASN A 33 -15.66 5.57 19.16
C ASN A 33 -14.50 4.54 19.04
N LYS A 34 -14.12 4.11 17.83
CA LYS A 34 -12.97 3.22 17.61
C LYS A 34 -11.86 3.93 16.82
N ALA A 35 -10.92 4.55 17.55
CA ALA A 35 -9.76 5.24 16.94
C ALA A 35 -8.73 4.27 16.33
N PHE A 36 -8.67 3.04 16.84
CA PHE A 36 -7.86 1.94 16.30
C PHE A 36 -8.77 0.76 16.02
N VAL A 37 -8.59 0.13 14.85
CA VAL A 37 -9.42 -0.99 14.41
C VAL A 37 -8.56 -2.10 13.85
N VAL A 38 -8.96 -3.34 14.10
CA VAL A 38 -8.37 -4.53 13.52
C VAL A 38 -9.39 -5.14 12.58
N VAL A 39 -9.00 -5.37 11.34
CA VAL A 39 -9.87 -5.94 10.30
C VAL A 39 -9.34 -7.29 9.87
N TRP A 40 -10.21 -8.30 9.91
CA TRP A 40 -9.92 -9.64 9.44
C TRP A 40 -10.07 -9.73 7.93
N ASN A 41 -8.94 -9.80 7.23
CA ASN A 41 -8.87 -10.00 5.79
C ASN A 41 -8.17 -11.33 5.46
N ALA A 42 -8.76 -12.44 5.92
CA ALA A 42 -8.29 -13.78 5.64
C ALA A 42 -9.43 -14.67 5.11
N PRO A 43 -9.15 -15.62 4.19
CA PRO A 43 -10.17 -16.45 3.55
C PRO A 43 -10.63 -17.60 4.45
N THR A 44 -11.14 -17.30 5.65
CA THR A 44 -11.55 -18.31 6.64
C THR A 44 -12.97 -18.84 6.47
N GLU A 45 -13.76 -18.33 5.52
CA GLU A 45 -15.07 -18.89 5.17
C GLU A 45 -15.04 -20.43 5.00
N GLN A 46 -13.98 -20.95 4.37
CA GLN A 46 -13.83 -22.39 4.13
C GLN A 46 -13.60 -23.20 5.42
N CYS A 47 -13.06 -22.59 6.49
CA CYS A 47 -12.90 -23.23 7.80
C CYS A 47 -14.25 -23.70 8.33
N ARG A 48 -15.25 -22.82 8.27
CA ARG A 48 -16.61 -23.12 8.69
C ARG A 48 -17.31 -24.08 7.73
N LEU A 49 -17.25 -23.81 6.42
CA LEU A 49 -17.98 -24.58 5.40
C LEU A 49 -17.48 -26.02 5.26
N ARG A 50 -16.18 -26.27 5.39
CA ARG A 50 -15.58 -27.60 5.17
C ARG A 50 -15.22 -28.34 6.45
N TYR A 51 -14.81 -27.61 7.47
CA TYR A 51 -14.21 -28.21 8.68
C TYR A 51 -15.02 -27.98 9.94
N LYS A 52 -16.16 -27.27 9.86
CA LYS A 52 -17.01 -26.93 11.01
C LYS A 52 -16.24 -26.18 12.11
N VAL A 53 -15.20 -25.44 11.71
CA VAL A 53 -14.45 -24.55 12.60
C VAL A 53 -15.03 -23.16 12.43
N ASP A 54 -15.70 -22.68 13.47
CA ASP A 54 -16.23 -21.32 13.54
C ASP A 54 -15.25 -20.42 14.30
N LEU A 55 -14.95 -19.25 13.74
CA LEU A 55 -14.01 -18.29 14.34
C LEU A 55 -14.81 -17.12 14.88
N ASP A 56 -15.08 -17.11 16.19
CA ASP A 56 -15.70 -15.94 16.81
C ASP A 56 -14.65 -14.85 17.03
N LEU A 57 -14.55 -13.95 16.05
CA LEU A 57 -13.61 -12.82 16.06
C LEU A 57 -14.10 -11.64 16.91
N ASN A 58 -15.39 -11.61 17.26
CA ASN A 58 -15.97 -10.51 18.02
C ASN A 58 -15.40 -10.43 19.45
N ILE A 59 -14.98 -11.56 20.02
CA ILE A 59 -14.37 -11.61 21.35
C ILE A 59 -13.07 -10.80 21.45
N PHE A 60 -12.45 -10.47 20.31
CA PHE A 60 -11.21 -9.69 20.21
C PHE A 60 -11.42 -8.29 19.61
N ASP A 61 -12.67 -7.83 19.47
CA ASP A 61 -13.00 -6.58 18.77
C ASP A 61 -12.48 -6.53 17.31
N VAL A 62 -12.23 -7.70 16.70
CA VAL A 62 -11.76 -7.82 15.33
C VAL A 62 -12.96 -7.80 14.39
N LEU A 63 -12.93 -6.87 13.45
CA LEU A 63 -13.99 -6.67 12.47
C LEU A 63 -13.80 -7.64 11.31
N SER A 64 -14.78 -8.50 11.03
CA SER A 64 -14.78 -9.35 9.84
C SER A 64 -15.90 -8.98 8.88
N ASN A 65 -15.83 -9.51 7.67
CA ASN A 65 -17.00 -9.52 6.79
C ASN A 65 -18.03 -10.54 7.32
N PRO A 66 -19.33 -10.34 7.05
CA PRO A 66 -20.33 -11.36 7.34
C PRO A 66 -19.91 -12.71 6.75
N ASN A 67 -20.10 -13.79 7.52
CA ASN A 67 -19.75 -15.15 7.08
C ASN A 67 -18.25 -15.39 6.82
N ASP A 68 -17.38 -14.50 7.31
CA ASP A 68 -15.93 -14.52 7.08
C ASP A 68 -15.55 -14.58 5.59
N THR A 69 -16.40 -13.99 4.74
CA THR A 69 -16.12 -13.90 3.32
C THR A 69 -14.90 -13.01 3.09
N LEU A 70 -14.07 -13.36 2.11
CA LEU A 70 -12.89 -12.54 1.80
C LEU A 70 -13.28 -11.13 1.33
N ASN A 71 -14.41 -11.02 0.64
CA ASN A 71 -14.93 -9.76 0.11
C ASN A 71 -16.31 -9.47 0.70
N GLY A 72 -16.50 -8.25 1.19
CA GLY A 72 -17.73 -7.84 1.86
C GLY A 72 -17.73 -6.36 2.26
N PRO A 73 -18.69 -5.94 3.10
CA PRO A 73 -18.91 -4.54 3.48
C PRO A 73 -17.78 -3.97 4.35
N THR A 74 -17.04 -4.79 5.09
CA THR A 74 -15.96 -4.35 5.99
C THR A 74 -14.66 -4.16 5.19
N VAL A 75 -14.31 -5.16 4.39
CA VAL A 75 -13.13 -5.14 3.51
C VAL A 75 -13.42 -5.91 2.23
N THR A 76 -12.96 -5.37 1.11
CA THR A 76 -12.93 -6.06 -0.19
C THR A 76 -11.53 -5.88 -0.77
N ILE A 77 -10.88 -7.00 -1.09
CA ILE A 77 -9.57 -7.04 -1.74
C ILE A 77 -9.72 -7.54 -3.18
N PHE A 78 -9.07 -6.83 -4.11
CA PHE A 78 -9.05 -7.17 -5.53
C PHE A 78 -7.67 -7.66 -5.93
N TYR A 79 -7.56 -8.96 -6.22
CA TYR A 79 -6.37 -9.54 -6.82
C TYR A 79 -6.22 -9.19 -8.31
N PRO A 80 -5.06 -9.44 -8.95
CA PRO A 80 -4.78 -9.05 -10.33
C PRO A 80 -5.88 -9.41 -11.36
N SER A 81 -6.55 -10.54 -11.21
CA SER A 81 -7.61 -11.01 -12.12
C SER A 81 -9.03 -10.56 -11.76
N GLN A 82 -9.19 -9.72 -10.73
CA GLN A 82 -10.49 -9.39 -10.14
C GLN A 82 -10.94 -7.95 -10.39
N LEU A 83 -10.08 -7.08 -10.91
CA LEU A 83 -10.41 -5.67 -11.15
C LEU A 83 -9.89 -5.19 -12.50
N GLY A 84 -10.78 -5.14 -13.49
CA GLY A 84 -10.41 -4.65 -14.81
C GLY A 84 -9.49 -5.60 -15.56
N TYR A 85 -8.90 -5.10 -16.64
CA TYR A 85 -7.87 -5.78 -17.40
C TYR A 85 -6.49 -5.29 -16.96
N TYR A 86 -6.03 -5.76 -15.80
CA TYR A 86 -4.73 -5.39 -15.27
C TYR A 86 -3.62 -6.13 -16.05
N PRO A 87 -2.74 -5.40 -16.77
CA PRO A 87 -1.68 -6.02 -17.56
C PRO A 87 -0.58 -6.57 -16.65
N HIS A 88 -0.26 -7.86 -16.80
CA HIS A 88 0.78 -8.53 -16.02
C HIS A 88 1.31 -9.78 -16.73
N PHE A 89 2.33 -10.42 -16.17
CA PHE A 89 2.85 -11.69 -16.67
C PHE A 89 2.52 -12.84 -15.71
N ALA A 90 1.72 -13.80 -16.16
CA ALA A 90 1.55 -15.06 -15.45
C ALA A 90 2.81 -15.93 -15.60
N ASN A 91 3.21 -16.61 -14.52
CA ASN A 91 4.41 -17.46 -14.46
C ASN A 91 5.69 -16.79 -14.99
N HIS A 92 5.76 -15.46 -14.94
CA HIS A 92 6.85 -14.63 -15.46
C HIS A 92 7.14 -14.80 -16.97
N ARG A 93 6.17 -15.27 -17.77
CA ARG A 93 6.35 -15.46 -19.22
C ARG A 93 5.10 -15.16 -20.03
N ASP A 94 3.94 -15.55 -19.52
CA ASP A 94 2.71 -15.46 -20.28
C ASP A 94 2.12 -14.07 -20.12
N SER A 95 2.12 -13.29 -21.21
CA SER A 95 1.56 -11.94 -21.24
C SER A 95 0.05 -12.00 -21.07
N ILE A 96 -0.45 -11.44 -19.97
CA ILE A 96 -1.86 -11.29 -19.66
C ILE A 96 -2.24 -9.84 -19.90
N GLU A 97 -3.33 -9.62 -20.64
CA GLU A 97 -3.87 -8.29 -20.91
C GLU A 97 -2.84 -7.30 -21.50
N GLY A 98 -1.91 -7.79 -22.32
CA GLY A 98 -0.86 -6.98 -22.95
C GLY A 98 0.46 -6.93 -22.17
N GLY A 99 0.52 -7.46 -20.95
CA GLY A 99 1.73 -7.69 -20.14
C GLY A 99 2.31 -6.43 -19.48
N ILE A 100 2.34 -5.30 -20.18
CA ILE A 100 2.84 -4.01 -19.72
C ILE A 100 1.75 -2.93 -19.86
N PRO A 101 1.71 -1.90 -18.99
CA PRO A 101 0.63 -0.93 -18.95
C PRO A 101 0.46 -0.14 -20.25
N GLN A 102 1.55 0.23 -20.94
CA GLN A 102 1.48 0.98 -22.20
C GLN A 102 0.97 0.15 -23.39
N ASN A 103 0.80 -1.17 -23.23
CA ASN A 103 0.28 -2.08 -24.24
C ASN A 103 -1.16 -2.55 -23.96
N GLN A 104 -1.86 -1.88 -23.04
CA GLN A 104 -3.27 -2.15 -22.75
C GLN A 104 -4.11 -0.88 -22.87
N SER A 105 -5.32 -1.03 -23.41
CA SER A 105 -6.32 0.02 -23.49
C SER A 105 -6.89 0.35 -22.11
N ILE A 106 -6.61 1.57 -21.64
CA ILE A 106 -7.19 2.10 -20.39
C ILE A 106 -8.73 2.11 -20.43
N ILE A 107 -9.34 2.38 -21.58
CA ILE A 107 -10.81 2.41 -21.72
C ILE A 107 -11.41 1.01 -21.50
N LYS A 108 -10.81 -0.02 -22.11
CA LYS A 108 -11.25 -1.42 -21.90
C LYS A 108 -11.09 -1.82 -20.44
N HIS A 109 -9.94 -1.47 -19.84
CA HIS A 109 -9.65 -1.72 -18.44
C HIS A 109 -10.74 -1.11 -17.52
N LEU A 110 -11.05 0.18 -17.68
CA LEU A 110 -12.01 0.89 -16.83
C LEU A 110 -13.45 0.38 -17.01
N ASN A 111 -13.85 0.06 -18.25
CA ASN A 111 -15.16 -0.55 -18.50
C ASN A 111 -15.31 -1.89 -17.77
N LYS A 112 -14.27 -2.73 -17.79
CA LYS A 112 -14.25 -4.00 -17.08
C LYS A 112 -14.22 -3.78 -15.56
N ALA A 113 -13.37 -2.87 -15.06
CA ALA A 113 -13.26 -2.54 -13.64
C ALA A 113 -14.59 -2.05 -13.06
N LYS A 114 -15.36 -1.25 -13.80
CA LYS A 114 -16.71 -0.83 -13.41
C LYS A 114 -17.65 -2.01 -13.18
N LEU A 115 -17.61 -3.02 -14.05
CA LEU A 115 -18.41 -4.23 -13.89
C LEU A 115 -17.95 -5.04 -12.67
N ASP A 116 -16.63 -5.13 -12.46
CA ASP A 116 -16.05 -5.87 -11.34
C ASP A 116 -16.36 -5.22 -9.99
N ILE A 117 -16.23 -3.90 -9.85
CA ILE A 117 -16.61 -3.18 -8.63
C ILE A 117 -18.09 -3.44 -8.30
N ASN A 118 -18.97 -3.43 -9.29
CA ASN A 118 -20.39 -3.75 -9.07
C ASN A 118 -20.64 -5.21 -8.67
N ARG A 119 -19.81 -6.13 -9.17
CA ARG A 119 -19.90 -7.55 -8.82
C ARG A 119 -19.44 -7.82 -7.39
N PHE A 120 -18.28 -7.30 -7.00
CA PHE A 120 -17.65 -7.56 -5.70
C PHE A 120 -18.22 -6.70 -4.59
N ILE A 121 -18.53 -5.43 -4.86
CA ILE A 121 -19.07 -4.48 -3.88
C ILE A 121 -20.50 -4.10 -4.26
N LYS A 122 -21.46 -4.94 -3.89
CA LYS A 122 -22.88 -4.72 -4.25
C LYS A 122 -23.49 -3.47 -3.59
N ILE A 123 -23.01 -3.12 -2.38
CA ILE A 123 -23.50 -1.99 -1.60
C ILE A 123 -22.97 -0.69 -2.20
N LYS A 124 -23.85 0.17 -2.69
CA LYS A 124 -23.47 1.45 -3.31
C LYS A 124 -22.92 2.46 -2.31
N THR A 125 -23.42 2.42 -1.08
CA THR A 125 -22.97 3.22 0.05
C THR A 125 -21.82 2.57 0.81
N PHE A 126 -20.97 1.78 0.13
CA PHE A 126 -19.84 1.09 0.76
C PHE A 126 -18.96 2.07 1.53
N GLN A 127 -18.69 1.74 2.80
CA GLN A 127 -17.84 2.51 3.71
C GLN A 127 -16.71 1.64 4.29
N GLY A 128 -16.34 0.56 3.58
CA GLY A 128 -15.29 -0.35 4.03
C GLY A 128 -13.94 -0.05 3.39
N LEU A 129 -13.00 -0.97 3.57
CA LEU A 129 -11.67 -0.94 2.96
C LEU A 129 -11.71 -1.54 1.56
N GLY A 130 -11.42 -0.76 0.53
CA GLY A 130 -11.29 -1.20 -0.87
C GLY A 130 -9.81 -1.34 -1.23
N VAL A 131 -9.28 -2.55 -1.15
CA VAL A 131 -7.84 -2.80 -1.32
C VAL A 131 -7.57 -3.36 -2.71
N ILE A 132 -6.72 -2.70 -3.48
CA ILE A 132 -6.28 -3.18 -4.79
C ILE A 132 -4.91 -3.84 -4.62
N ASP A 133 -4.85 -5.15 -4.82
CA ASP A 133 -3.65 -5.97 -4.62
C ASP A 133 -2.96 -6.27 -5.95
N TRP A 134 -2.27 -5.25 -6.48
CA TRP A 134 -1.52 -5.32 -7.72
C TRP A 134 -0.03 -5.27 -7.45
N GLU A 135 0.57 -6.45 -7.35
CA GLU A 135 1.98 -6.59 -7.00
C GLU A 135 2.89 -6.84 -8.19
N ASP A 136 2.36 -7.08 -9.39
CA ASP A 136 3.10 -7.60 -10.54
C ASP A 136 4.19 -6.66 -11.05
N TRP A 137 3.90 -5.36 -11.14
CA TRP A 137 4.87 -4.32 -11.46
C TRP A 137 4.79 -3.15 -10.47
N ARG A 138 5.74 -2.22 -10.54
CA ARG A 138 5.74 -0.96 -9.80
C ARG A 138 5.62 0.19 -10.81
N PRO A 139 4.91 1.29 -10.52
CA PRO A 139 4.71 2.38 -11.49
C PRO A 139 6.01 3.17 -11.76
N GLN A 140 7.04 2.99 -10.94
CA GLN A 140 8.36 3.57 -11.17
C GLN A 140 9.26 2.53 -11.84
N TRP A 141 9.83 2.86 -12.99
CA TRP A 141 10.70 2.01 -13.79
C TRP A 141 11.81 1.38 -12.96
N ASP A 142 12.48 2.22 -12.18
CA ASP A 142 13.62 1.83 -11.37
C ASP A 142 13.21 0.94 -10.19
N ARG A 143 11.90 0.70 -9.96
CA ARG A 143 11.33 -0.25 -9.00
C ARG A 143 11.01 -1.65 -9.54
N ASN A 144 11.26 -1.88 -10.84
CA ASN A 144 11.00 -3.16 -11.50
C ASN A 144 12.27 -3.99 -11.69
N TRP A 145 12.90 -4.40 -10.58
CA TRP A 145 14.09 -5.26 -10.58
C TRP A 145 13.79 -6.73 -10.27
N GLY A 146 14.80 -7.59 -10.42
CA GLY A 146 14.70 -9.03 -10.13
C GLY A 146 13.69 -9.70 -11.05
N LYS A 147 12.70 -10.40 -10.49
CA LYS A 147 11.63 -11.04 -11.25
C LYS A 147 10.77 -10.06 -12.06
N LYS A 148 10.85 -8.76 -11.77
CA LYS A 148 10.13 -7.69 -12.48
C LYS A 148 10.93 -7.10 -13.65
N ASN A 149 12.15 -7.59 -13.93
CA ASN A 149 12.93 -7.15 -15.09
C ASN A 149 12.18 -7.32 -16.41
N ILE A 150 11.35 -8.37 -16.51
CA ILE A 150 10.53 -8.64 -17.70
C ILE A 150 9.67 -7.44 -18.14
N TYR A 151 9.19 -6.60 -17.21
CA TYR A 151 8.43 -5.40 -17.55
C TYR A 151 9.30 -4.36 -18.25
N ARG A 152 10.56 -4.21 -17.81
CA ARG A 152 11.54 -3.32 -18.45
C ARG A 152 11.96 -3.86 -19.80
N ASP A 153 12.31 -5.14 -19.87
CA ASP A 153 12.76 -5.80 -21.10
C ASP A 153 11.67 -5.77 -22.18
N THR A 154 10.43 -6.10 -21.83
CA THR A 154 9.29 -6.05 -22.76
C THR A 154 9.01 -4.62 -23.24
N SER A 155 9.12 -3.63 -22.35
CA SER A 155 8.94 -2.22 -22.72
C SER A 155 10.01 -1.76 -23.72
N LEU A 156 11.27 -2.17 -23.52
CA LEU A 156 12.37 -1.87 -24.45
C LEU A 156 12.14 -2.52 -25.82
N GLU A 157 11.73 -3.78 -25.86
CA GLU A 157 11.47 -4.49 -27.11
C GLU A 157 10.26 -3.91 -27.86
N LEU A 158 9.22 -3.44 -27.15
CA LEU A 158 8.08 -2.75 -27.76
C LEU A 158 8.52 -1.48 -28.52
N VAL A 159 9.34 -0.64 -27.89
CA VAL A 159 9.85 0.59 -28.51
C VAL A 159 10.81 0.26 -29.65
N LYS A 160 11.73 -0.70 -29.45
CA LYS A 160 12.69 -1.13 -30.49
C LYS A 160 11.99 -1.69 -31.72
N LYS A 161 10.92 -2.46 -31.56
CA LYS A 161 10.13 -2.98 -32.68
C LYS A 161 9.51 -1.86 -33.51
N SER A 162 9.09 -0.77 -32.85
CA SER A 162 8.48 0.39 -33.51
C SER A 162 9.53 1.34 -34.11
N HIS A 163 10.75 1.35 -33.54
CA HIS A 163 11.85 2.23 -33.96
C HIS A 163 13.19 1.47 -34.07
N PRO A 164 13.37 0.59 -35.08
CA PRO A 164 14.55 -0.29 -35.17
C PRO A 164 15.89 0.45 -35.28
N GLU A 165 15.88 1.64 -35.89
CA GLU A 165 17.07 2.45 -36.16
C GLU A 165 17.47 3.37 -34.98
N TRP A 166 16.69 3.40 -33.90
CA TRP A 166 16.98 4.28 -32.77
C TRP A 166 18.17 3.78 -31.95
N SER A 167 18.90 4.74 -31.38
CA SER A 167 19.97 4.43 -30.43
C SER A 167 19.44 3.73 -29.18
N LYS A 168 20.27 2.91 -28.53
CA LYS A 168 19.92 2.25 -27.26
C LYS A 168 19.46 3.26 -26.19
N ASN A 169 20.11 4.42 -26.12
CA ASN A 169 19.76 5.46 -25.15
C ASN A 169 18.38 6.07 -25.43
N SER A 170 18.04 6.29 -26.71
CA SER A 170 16.71 6.78 -27.12
C SER A 170 15.63 5.76 -26.78
N ILE A 171 15.86 4.48 -27.09
CA ILE A 171 14.93 3.38 -26.77
C ILE A 171 14.71 3.30 -25.26
N GLN A 172 15.78 3.33 -24.46
CA GLN A 172 15.68 3.26 -23.00
C GLN A 172 14.91 4.43 -22.41
N LYS A 173 15.16 5.65 -22.90
CA LYS A 173 14.47 6.85 -22.45
C LYS A 173 12.96 6.74 -22.72
N ILE A 174 12.58 6.43 -23.96
CA ILE A 174 11.17 6.37 -24.37
C ILE A 174 10.43 5.20 -23.70
N ALA A 175 11.05 4.02 -23.60
CA ALA A 175 10.45 2.89 -22.91
C ALA A 175 10.15 3.18 -21.44
N LYS A 176 11.05 3.90 -20.76
CA LYS A 176 10.84 4.36 -19.38
C LYS A 176 9.66 5.35 -19.31
N GLU A 177 9.67 6.37 -20.15
CA GLU A 177 8.61 7.40 -20.17
C GLU A 177 7.24 6.80 -20.46
N GLU A 178 7.12 5.94 -21.47
CA GLU A 178 5.86 5.26 -21.82
C GLU A 178 5.36 4.35 -20.69
N PHE A 179 6.26 3.56 -20.09
CA PHE A 179 5.90 2.65 -19.00
C PHE A 179 5.42 3.41 -17.76
N GLU A 180 6.15 4.43 -17.30
CA GLU A 180 5.79 5.18 -16.09
C GLU A 180 4.51 6.01 -16.32
N ASN A 181 4.35 6.61 -17.50
CA ASN A 181 3.12 7.35 -17.84
C ASN A 181 1.90 6.44 -17.89
N ALA A 182 2.01 5.28 -18.54
CA ALA A 182 0.92 4.32 -18.60
C ALA A 182 0.63 3.72 -17.22
N GLY A 183 1.66 3.34 -16.45
CA GLY A 183 1.51 2.83 -15.09
C GLY A 183 0.80 3.82 -14.17
N LYS A 184 1.19 5.11 -14.23
CA LYS A 184 0.49 6.20 -13.55
C LYS A 184 -0.98 6.28 -13.97
N ASN A 185 -1.25 6.34 -15.27
CA ASN A 185 -2.62 6.47 -15.80
C ASN A 185 -3.52 5.30 -15.38
N PHE A 186 -3.01 4.07 -15.41
CA PHE A 186 -3.74 2.89 -14.94
C PHE A 186 -4.07 2.99 -13.46
N MET A 187 -3.09 3.30 -12.61
CA MET A 187 -3.30 3.33 -11.17
C MET A 187 -4.21 4.48 -10.74
N THR A 188 -4.02 5.68 -11.26
CA THR A 188 -4.87 6.83 -10.91
C THR A 188 -6.30 6.63 -11.40
N SER A 189 -6.49 6.28 -12.68
CA SER A 189 -7.83 6.17 -13.24
C SER A 189 -8.65 5.06 -12.59
N THR A 190 -7.99 3.99 -12.12
CA THR A 190 -8.66 2.91 -11.38
C THR A 190 -9.13 3.38 -10.01
N LEU A 191 -8.28 4.11 -9.26
CA LEU A 191 -8.65 4.70 -7.97
C LEU A 191 -9.78 5.72 -8.12
N THR A 192 -9.67 6.65 -9.07
CA THR A 192 -10.70 7.65 -9.35
C THR A 192 -12.04 6.97 -9.67
N LEU A 193 -12.04 5.95 -10.54
CA LEU A 193 -13.26 5.19 -10.85
C LEU A 193 -13.82 4.50 -9.60
N ALA A 194 -12.97 3.92 -8.75
CA ALA A 194 -13.41 3.22 -7.55
C ALA A 194 -14.03 4.18 -6.51
N GLU A 195 -13.41 5.34 -6.30
CA GLU A 195 -13.93 6.41 -5.45
C GLU A 195 -15.25 6.97 -6.01
N ASP A 196 -15.33 7.30 -7.31
CA ASP A 196 -16.56 7.78 -7.95
C ASP A 196 -17.73 6.80 -7.77
N MET A 197 -17.44 5.50 -7.89
CA MET A 197 -18.44 4.46 -7.75
C MET A 197 -18.83 4.18 -6.30
N ARG A 198 -17.90 4.33 -5.35
CA ARG A 198 -18.09 4.04 -3.92
C ARG A 198 -17.40 5.16 -3.10
N PRO A 199 -18.01 6.35 -3.03
CA PRO A 199 -17.34 7.57 -2.54
C PRO A 199 -17.01 7.58 -1.05
N ASN A 200 -17.66 6.71 -0.27
CA ASN A 200 -17.36 6.55 1.15
C ASN A 200 -16.35 5.43 1.43
N GLY A 201 -15.90 4.71 0.38
CA GLY A 201 -14.93 3.64 0.50
C GLY A 201 -13.51 4.18 0.75
N LEU A 202 -12.74 3.42 1.51
CA LEU A 202 -11.33 3.69 1.78
C LEU A 202 -10.46 2.88 0.81
N TRP A 203 -10.07 3.52 -0.29
CA TRP A 203 -9.40 2.95 -1.45
C TRP A 203 -7.90 3.21 -1.45
N GLY A 204 -7.15 2.20 -1.88
CA GLY A 204 -5.70 2.29 -1.99
C GLY A 204 -5.09 0.96 -2.45
N TYR A 205 -3.80 1.01 -2.78
CA TYR A 205 -3.06 -0.16 -3.21
C TYR A 205 -2.37 -0.85 -2.03
N TYR A 206 -2.51 -2.17 -1.95
CA TYR A 206 -1.70 -2.99 -1.04
C TYR A 206 -0.21 -2.77 -1.29
N LEU A 207 0.59 -2.82 -0.23
CA LEU A 207 2.04 -2.60 -0.16
C LEU A 207 2.47 -1.13 -0.17
N TYR A 208 1.57 -0.18 -0.48
CA TYR A 208 1.96 1.22 -0.66
C TYR A 208 1.70 2.08 0.60
N PRO A 209 2.68 2.92 1.02
CA PRO A 209 4.06 2.98 0.53
C PRO A 209 4.90 1.80 1.04
N ASP A 210 5.92 1.42 0.26
CA ASP A 210 6.99 0.52 0.73
C ASP A 210 8.20 1.37 1.15
N CYS A 211 8.81 0.97 2.27
CA CYS A 211 10.01 1.57 2.86
C CYS A 211 11.30 0.96 2.30
N TYR A 212 11.23 -0.25 1.72
CA TYR A 212 12.38 -1.01 1.21
C TYR A 212 13.54 -1.18 2.20
N ASN A 213 13.25 -1.18 3.51
CA ASN A 213 14.19 -1.39 4.61
C ASN A 213 14.54 -2.87 4.83
N TYR A 214 14.82 -3.60 3.74
CA TYR A 214 15.10 -5.05 3.75
C TYR A 214 16.58 -5.39 3.97
N ASP A 215 17.44 -4.40 4.25
CA ASP A 215 18.87 -4.59 4.43
C ASP A 215 19.23 -5.31 5.75
N TYR A 216 18.24 -5.64 6.60
CA TYR A 216 18.44 -6.61 7.69
C TYR A 216 19.01 -7.96 7.18
N LYS A 217 18.71 -8.31 5.91
CA LYS A 217 19.21 -9.53 5.24
C LYS A 217 20.72 -9.56 5.06
N THR A 218 21.36 -8.38 4.95
CA THR A 218 22.80 -8.25 4.69
C THR A 218 23.54 -7.53 5.81
N LYS A 219 22.84 -6.71 6.61
CA LYS A 219 23.40 -5.83 7.65
C LYS A 219 22.78 -6.06 9.02
N ASN A 220 22.45 -7.30 9.38
CA ASN A 220 21.73 -7.64 10.60
C ASN A 220 22.26 -6.92 11.88
N LYS A 221 23.58 -6.89 12.08
CA LYS A 221 24.20 -6.25 13.27
C LYS A 221 24.11 -4.71 13.29
N THR A 222 24.14 -4.07 12.14
CA THR A 222 24.13 -2.60 12.00
C THR A 222 22.78 -2.07 11.49
N TYR A 223 21.76 -2.94 11.44
CA TYR A 223 20.44 -2.60 10.93
C TYR A 223 19.74 -1.55 11.80
N THR A 224 19.31 -0.48 11.15
CA THR A 224 18.66 0.66 11.81
C THR A 224 17.14 0.66 11.65
N GLY A 225 16.61 -0.09 10.68
CA GLY A 225 15.21 -0.05 10.29
C GLY A 225 14.84 1.05 9.32
N LYS A 226 15.66 2.11 9.19
CA LYS A 226 15.35 3.28 8.35
C LYS A 226 15.07 2.88 6.90
N CYS A 227 14.08 3.51 6.30
CA CYS A 227 13.96 3.50 4.83
C CYS A 227 15.22 4.13 4.24
N PRO A 228 15.80 3.57 3.17
CA PRO A 228 16.90 4.23 2.47
C PRO A 228 16.50 5.62 1.99
N ASP A 229 17.42 6.59 1.99
CA ASP A 229 17.12 8.00 1.66
C ASP A 229 16.49 8.17 0.27
N LEU A 230 16.95 7.37 -0.69
CA LEU A 230 16.39 7.31 -2.04
C LEU A 230 14.90 6.90 -2.05
N GLU A 231 14.46 6.09 -1.08
CA GLU A 231 13.10 5.56 -1.05
C GLU A 231 12.10 6.58 -0.51
N TYR A 232 12.51 7.47 0.39
CA TYR A 232 11.72 8.66 0.73
C TYR A 232 11.48 9.52 -0.51
N SER A 233 12.54 9.83 -1.27
CA SER A 233 12.43 10.63 -2.51
C SER A 233 11.56 9.93 -3.56
N ARG A 234 11.70 8.61 -3.71
CA ARG A 234 10.87 7.82 -4.64
C ARG A 234 9.41 7.79 -4.22
N ASN A 235 9.12 7.74 -2.93
CA ASN A 235 7.75 7.84 -2.44
C ASN A 235 7.20 9.26 -2.63
N ASP A 236 8.02 10.31 -2.51
CA ASP A 236 7.58 11.69 -2.79
C ASP A 236 7.19 11.88 -4.26
N LEU A 237 7.92 11.24 -5.19
CA LEU A 237 7.58 11.23 -6.62
C LEU A 237 6.24 10.55 -6.95
N LEU A 238 5.68 9.79 -6.02
CA LEU A 238 4.36 9.15 -6.11
C LEU A 238 3.25 10.01 -5.50
N LEU A 239 3.46 11.32 -5.29
CA LEU A 239 2.40 12.22 -4.79
C LEU A 239 1.09 12.12 -5.58
N TRP A 240 1.18 11.85 -6.87
CA TRP A 240 0.01 11.60 -7.73
C TRP A 240 -0.80 10.37 -7.31
N LEU A 241 -0.18 9.34 -6.71
CA LEU A 241 -0.87 8.14 -6.24
C LEU A 241 -1.53 8.40 -4.89
N TRP A 242 -0.82 9.11 -4.00
CA TRP A 242 -1.29 9.40 -2.66
C TRP A 242 -2.50 10.32 -2.69
N LYS A 243 -2.50 11.31 -3.60
CA LYS A 243 -3.59 12.24 -3.77
C LYS A 243 -4.90 11.57 -4.20
N GLU A 244 -4.81 10.54 -5.05
CA GLU A 244 -5.97 9.76 -5.53
C GLU A 244 -6.35 8.60 -4.58
N SER A 245 -5.56 8.36 -3.52
CA SER A 245 -5.89 7.35 -2.51
C SER A 245 -6.76 7.96 -1.41
N THR A 246 -7.68 7.18 -0.85
CA THR A 246 -8.44 7.57 0.34
C THR A 246 -7.99 6.83 1.60
N ALA A 247 -7.11 5.83 1.48
CA ALA A 247 -6.37 5.18 2.57
C ALA A 247 -5.01 4.61 2.10
N LEU A 248 -4.10 4.33 3.03
CA LEU A 248 -2.81 3.68 2.75
C LEU A 248 -2.78 2.25 3.32
N PHE A 249 -2.16 1.31 2.59
CA PHE A 249 -2.12 -0.11 2.95
C PHE A 249 -0.69 -0.68 2.97
N PRO A 250 0.22 -0.15 3.81
CA PRO A 250 1.59 -0.68 3.91
C PRO A 250 1.59 -2.09 4.50
N SER A 251 2.47 -2.96 4.00
CA SER A 251 2.69 -4.30 4.58
C SER A 251 3.83 -4.25 5.60
N ILE A 252 3.68 -4.93 6.74
CA ILE A 252 4.75 -5.09 7.76
C ILE A 252 5.07 -6.56 8.03
N TYR A 253 4.85 -7.43 7.04
CA TYR A 253 5.06 -8.86 7.21
C TYR A 253 6.51 -9.16 7.63
N LEU A 254 6.65 -9.91 8.72
CA LEU A 254 7.95 -10.25 9.28
C LEU A 254 8.45 -11.56 8.69
N GLU A 255 9.60 -11.57 8.03
CA GLU A 255 10.25 -12.83 7.66
C GLU A 255 10.83 -13.54 8.89
N ASN A 256 11.01 -14.87 8.80
CA ASN A 256 11.49 -15.67 9.94
C ASN A 256 12.86 -15.22 10.47
N MET A 257 13.71 -14.60 9.64
CA MET A 257 15.00 -14.03 10.05
C MET A 257 14.87 -12.92 11.11
N LEU A 258 13.70 -12.27 11.20
CA LEU A 258 13.41 -11.24 12.19
C LEU A 258 12.82 -11.80 13.49
N LYS A 259 12.58 -13.11 13.57
CA LYS A 259 11.96 -13.79 14.73
C LYS A 259 12.64 -13.40 16.04
N SER A 260 11.81 -13.00 17.01
CA SER A 260 12.23 -12.64 18.37
C SER A 260 13.42 -11.66 18.43
N SER A 261 13.58 -10.79 17.44
CA SER A 261 14.70 -9.84 17.36
C SER A 261 14.26 -8.39 17.55
N THR A 262 15.15 -7.55 18.10
CA THR A 262 14.95 -6.10 18.15
C THR A 262 14.87 -5.47 16.74
N ASN A 263 15.39 -6.15 15.72
CA ASN A 263 15.30 -5.71 14.34
C ASN A 263 13.89 -5.83 13.78
N ALA A 264 13.04 -6.72 14.29
CA ALA A 264 11.62 -6.74 13.94
C ALA A 264 10.92 -5.43 14.31
N LEU A 265 11.17 -4.92 15.53
CA LEU A 265 10.62 -3.64 15.98
C LEU A 265 11.08 -2.48 15.09
N LYS A 266 12.38 -2.42 14.76
CA LYS A 266 12.93 -1.40 13.85
C LYS A 266 12.32 -1.49 12.45
N PHE A 267 12.17 -2.70 11.91
CA PHE A 267 11.57 -2.94 10.60
C PHE A 267 10.14 -2.42 10.54
N VAL A 268 9.30 -2.77 11.51
CA VAL A 268 7.91 -2.30 11.60
C VAL A 268 7.84 -0.79 11.82
N HIS A 269 8.61 -0.27 12.79
CA HIS A 269 8.57 1.14 13.18
C HIS A 269 8.75 2.08 11.99
N TYR A 270 9.77 1.86 11.16
CA TYR A 270 10.04 2.75 10.04
C TYR A 270 9.09 2.59 8.86
N ARG A 271 8.49 1.41 8.66
CA ARG A 271 7.43 1.21 7.66
C ARG A 271 6.17 1.97 8.04
N VAL A 272 5.77 1.87 9.31
CA VAL A 272 4.65 2.65 9.84
C VAL A 272 4.97 4.14 9.80
N LYS A 273 6.17 4.55 10.22
CA LYS A 273 6.61 5.95 10.18
C LYS A 273 6.55 6.54 8.77
N GLU A 274 6.99 5.80 7.76
CA GLU A 274 6.91 6.26 6.38
C GLU A 274 5.47 6.36 5.87
N ALA A 275 4.61 5.39 6.21
CA ALA A 275 3.20 5.48 5.88
C ALA A 275 2.52 6.69 6.53
N MET A 276 2.84 6.99 7.79
CA MET A 276 2.34 8.18 8.48
C MET A 276 2.86 9.48 7.85
N ARG A 277 4.12 9.51 7.40
CA ARG A 277 4.68 10.66 6.67
C ARG A 277 3.97 10.87 5.33
N ILE A 278 3.77 9.81 4.55
CA ILE A 278 3.05 9.88 3.28
C ILE A 278 1.59 10.32 3.51
N ALA A 279 0.93 9.77 4.53
CA ALA A 279 -0.43 10.15 4.88
C ALA A 279 -0.59 11.66 5.14
N SER A 280 0.39 12.31 5.78
CA SER A 280 0.33 13.74 6.09
C SER A 280 0.67 14.66 4.92
N ILE A 281 1.33 14.17 3.88
CA ILE A 281 1.69 14.96 2.69
C ILE A 281 0.82 14.65 1.46
N ALA A 282 0.02 13.57 1.51
CA ALA A 282 -0.78 13.09 0.40
C ALA A 282 -1.76 14.15 -0.15
N ARG A 283 -2.33 14.95 0.77
CA ARG A 283 -3.33 15.99 0.50
C ARG A 283 -3.19 17.13 1.51
N LYS A 284 -3.94 18.22 1.31
CA LYS A 284 -3.78 19.46 2.11
C LYS A 284 -4.80 19.60 3.25
N ASP A 285 -5.91 18.88 3.17
CA ASP A 285 -7.09 19.06 4.01
C ASP A 285 -7.20 18.02 5.14
N TYR A 286 -6.74 16.79 4.96
CA TYR A 286 -6.68 15.79 6.03
C TYR A 286 -5.61 14.72 5.79
N ALA A 287 -5.07 14.12 6.87
CA ALA A 287 -4.11 13.03 6.74
C ALA A 287 -4.82 11.71 6.41
N LEU A 288 -4.33 10.97 5.41
CA LEU A 288 -4.96 9.70 5.01
C LEU A 288 -4.94 8.68 6.18
N PRO A 289 -6.03 7.94 6.41
CA PRO A 289 -6.01 6.84 7.36
C PRO A 289 -5.08 5.72 6.86
N VAL A 290 -4.33 5.12 7.78
CA VAL A 290 -3.32 4.08 7.48
C VAL A 290 -3.78 2.75 8.05
N PHE A 291 -3.97 1.76 7.19
CA PHE A 291 -4.36 0.39 7.55
C PHE A 291 -3.22 -0.57 7.25
N ILE A 292 -2.54 -0.99 8.30
CA ILE A 292 -1.31 -1.77 8.17
C ILE A 292 -1.65 -3.24 7.95
N TYR A 293 -1.13 -3.81 6.86
CA TYR A 293 -1.21 -5.24 6.61
C TYR A 293 -0.22 -6.01 7.48
N ALA A 294 -0.75 -6.84 8.38
CA ALA A 294 0.01 -7.75 9.23
C ALA A 294 -0.46 -9.20 9.03
N ARG A 295 0.34 -10.17 9.49
CA ARG A 295 -0.02 -11.60 9.51
C ARG A 295 0.31 -12.18 10.88
N PRO A 296 -0.46 -13.17 11.36
CA PRO A 296 -0.15 -13.89 12.60
C PRO A 296 0.96 -14.94 12.42
N PHE A 297 1.54 -15.05 11.22
CA PHE A 297 2.62 -15.97 10.87
C PHE A 297 3.79 -15.20 10.27
N TYR A 298 5.01 -15.73 10.42
CA TYR A 298 6.16 -15.24 9.68
C TYR A 298 5.92 -15.38 8.17
N ALA A 299 6.38 -14.39 7.40
CA ALA A 299 6.22 -14.33 5.96
C ALA A 299 6.80 -15.59 5.32
N TYR A 300 6.06 -16.13 4.34
CA TYR A 300 6.41 -17.34 3.59
C TYR A 300 6.45 -18.64 4.42
N THR A 301 5.93 -18.64 5.66
CA THR A 301 5.83 -19.83 6.51
C THR A 301 4.44 -19.96 7.14
N PHE A 302 4.19 -21.10 7.79
CA PHE A 302 3.06 -21.30 8.73
C PHE A 302 3.53 -21.24 10.19
N GLU A 303 4.70 -20.67 10.45
CA GLU A 303 5.23 -20.50 11.79
C GLU A 303 4.59 -19.27 12.44
N PRO A 304 3.87 -19.41 13.58
CA PRO A 304 3.23 -18.28 14.24
C PRO A 304 4.26 -17.25 14.72
N LEU A 305 3.88 -15.97 14.72
CA LEU A 305 4.71 -14.92 15.30
C LEU A 305 4.94 -15.18 16.79
N SER A 306 6.18 -15.01 17.25
CA SER A 306 6.52 -15.13 18.67
C SER A 306 5.88 -14.00 19.49
N GLU A 307 5.27 -14.34 20.62
CA GLU A 307 4.92 -13.34 21.64
C GLU A 307 6.20 -12.71 22.20
N VAL A 308 6.23 -11.38 22.26
CA VAL A 308 7.28 -10.64 22.97
C VAL A 308 6.68 -10.18 24.28
N ARG A 309 7.03 -10.87 25.37
CA ARG A 309 6.63 -10.44 26.72
C ARG A 309 7.35 -9.12 27.03
N LYS A 310 6.57 -8.11 27.40
CA LYS A 310 7.07 -6.85 27.96
C LYS A 310 7.45 -7.04 29.41
#